data_AF-A0A135LJG6-F1
#
_entry.id   AF-A0A135LJG6-F1
#
_cell.length_a   1.000
_cell.length_b   1.000
_cell.length_c   1.000
_cell.angle_alpha   90.00
_cell.angle_beta   90.00
_cell.angle_gamma   90.00
#
_symmetry.space_group_name_H-M   'P 1'
#
loop_
_entity.id
_entity.type
_entity.pdbx_description
1 polymer ?
#
loop_
_entity_poly.entity_id
_entity_poly.type
_entity_poly.pdbx_seq_one_letter_code
_entity_poly.pdbx_strand_id
1 'polypeptide(L)'
;MAEIKRPIGLLFDIGGVCVVSPFQAILDYELAQNIPPGWVNFSISRTAPNGSWHKLERGDIKMDANFFAGFNADLRDPELWKQFHQQLQKKKGTSGSTIPPLPTVDAEWLFWEMMRISRTPDRYMYPALKKLRESGQFLMGALSNTVIFPDGHEYNNASEVKQQFDFFISSAHTGLRKPDPKIYQVALQEMDSLAKRRGLAGVNPDDVVFFDDIGENLKGAKKAGMRTVKVTLGKTQDAVKELEKLTGLQLLDEDKARFVLDTPVKMPFTKTVKNNAYFSRFQTKYRRRREGKTDYYARKRLITQAKNKYNAPKYRMVVRFTNRDIVTQIVYSEVTGDKVLAAAYAHELPKYGIEQGLTNWAAAYATGLLLARRVLKKLNLDEQFKGVEEATGEHTLTEAVETDDGERRPFKAFLDVGLVRTSTGNRVFAAMKGASDGGIFIPHSDRRFPGYDIESEELDAEMLKNYIHGSHVSEYMENLADEDEERYKSQFVKYIENEIEAGDLEEIYADAHKAIREDPFKADEDAGSKKTKEEWKAESKKYKVARLTREQRKARVEEKIRKLAA
;
A
#
# COMPACT_ATOMS: atom_id res chain seq x y z
N MET A 1 -29.70 20.69 -8.60
CA MET A 1 -28.92 19.49 -8.94
C MET A 1 -29.60 18.85 -10.13
N ALA A 2 -28.90 18.60 -11.24
CA ALA A 2 -29.51 17.94 -12.40
C ALA A 2 -29.91 16.51 -12.02
N GLU A 3 -31.16 16.11 -12.29
CA GLU A 3 -31.60 14.74 -12.08
C GLU A 3 -30.75 13.78 -12.94
N ILE A 4 -30.09 12.83 -12.28
CA ILE A 4 -29.26 11.83 -12.97
C ILE A 4 -30.20 10.88 -13.71
N LYS A 5 -30.19 10.93 -15.05
CA LYS A 5 -30.98 10.03 -15.90
C LYS A 5 -30.64 8.57 -15.57
N ARG A 6 -31.63 7.80 -15.12
CA ARG A 6 -31.47 6.38 -14.79
C ARG A 6 -31.13 5.56 -16.05
N PRO A 7 -30.14 4.64 -16.02
CA PRO A 7 -29.81 3.82 -17.18
C PRO A 7 -30.85 2.74 -17.45
N ILE A 8 -30.95 2.32 -18.72
CA ILE A 8 -31.73 1.16 -19.16
C ILE A 8 -30.81 -0.07 -19.28
N GLY A 9 -29.61 0.14 -19.81
CA GLY A 9 -28.61 -0.91 -20.01
C GLY A 9 -27.36 -0.69 -19.17
N LEU A 10 -26.84 -1.77 -18.59
CA LEU A 10 -25.57 -1.80 -17.90
C LEU A 10 -24.65 -2.78 -18.63
N LEU A 11 -23.50 -2.26 -19.10
CA LEU A 11 -22.52 -3.02 -19.85
C LEU A 11 -21.23 -3.10 -19.04
N PHE A 12 -20.69 -4.30 -18.85
CA PHE A 12 -19.52 -4.51 -18.00
C PHE A 12 -18.39 -5.17 -18.78
N ASP A 13 -17.16 -4.69 -18.59
CA ASP A 13 -16.00 -5.54 -18.80
C ASP A 13 -15.97 -6.65 -17.74
N ILE A 14 -15.28 -7.75 -18.05
CA ILE A 14 -15.15 -8.87 -17.14
C ILE A 14 -13.89 -8.70 -16.30
N GLY A 15 -12.71 -8.65 -16.93
CA GLY A 15 -11.43 -8.47 -16.26
C GLY A 15 -11.36 -7.15 -15.50
N GLY A 16 -10.88 -7.15 -14.25
CA GLY A 16 -10.70 -5.93 -13.46
C GLY A 16 -11.98 -5.24 -12.97
N VAL A 17 -13.16 -5.67 -13.44
CA VAL A 17 -14.47 -5.16 -13.03
C VAL A 17 -15.28 -6.24 -12.31
N CYS A 18 -15.58 -7.35 -12.99
CA CYS A 18 -16.41 -8.43 -12.45
C CYS A 18 -15.58 -9.55 -11.79
N VAL A 19 -14.33 -9.69 -12.25
CA VAL A 19 -13.31 -10.61 -11.71
C VAL A 19 -12.01 -9.85 -11.47
N VAL A 20 -11.11 -10.42 -10.68
CA VAL A 20 -9.80 -9.81 -10.41
C VAL A 20 -9.04 -9.57 -11.72
N SER A 21 -8.38 -8.41 -11.84
CA SER A 21 -7.67 -8.03 -13.06
C SER A 21 -6.47 -8.94 -13.36
N PRO A 22 -6.27 -9.37 -14.62
CA PRO A 22 -5.06 -10.08 -15.04
C PRO A 22 -3.79 -9.23 -14.85
N PHE A 23 -3.91 -7.90 -14.81
CA PHE A 23 -2.76 -7.02 -14.56
C PHE A 23 -2.12 -7.22 -13.20
N GLN A 24 -2.86 -7.75 -12.22
CA GLN A 24 -2.26 -8.11 -10.92
C GLN A 24 -1.28 -9.29 -11.08
N ALA A 25 -1.60 -10.28 -11.90
CA ALA A 25 -0.70 -11.41 -12.18
C ALA A 25 0.59 -10.94 -12.86
N ILE A 26 0.46 -10.01 -13.81
CA ILE A 26 1.60 -9.39 -14.48
C ILE A 26 2.50 -8.67 -13.48
N LEU A 27 1.93 -7.82 -12.63
CA LEU A 27 2.70 -7.07 -11.64
C LEU A 27 3.44 -8.02 -10.67
N ASP A 28 2.74 -9.03 -10.16
CA ASP A 28 3.33 -10.01 -9.24
C ASP A 28 4.48 -10.80 -9.91
N TYR A 29 4.31 -11.15 -11.18
CA TYR A 29 5.35 -11.81 -11.97
C TYR A 29 6.56 -10.91 -12.21
N GLU A 30 6.34 -9.65 -12.64
CA GLU A 30 7.41 -8.68 -12.88
C GLU A 30 8.24 -8.46 -11.60
N LEU A 31 7.58 -8.27 -10.46
CA LEU A 31 8.25 -8.12 -9.17
C LEU A 31 9.03 -9.37 -8.77
N ALA A 32 8.47 -10.57 -8.99
CA ALA A 32 9.14 -11.83 -8.66
C ALA A 32 10.38 -12.09 -9.53
N GLN A 33 10.36 -11.65 -10.80
CA GLN A 33 11.46 -11.80 -11.75
C GLN A 33 12.43 -10.61 -11.78
N ASN A 34 12.27 -9.62 -10.89
CA ASN A 34 13.02 -8.36 -10.89
C ASN A 34 12.95 -7.58 -12.22
N ILE A 35 11.82 -7.70 -12.91
CA ILE A 35 11.51 -6.91 -14.09
C ILE A 35 10.92 -5.57 -13.62
N PRO A 36 11.32 -4.42 -14.16
CA PRO A 36 10.73 -3.14 -13.79
C PRO A 36 9.22 -3.16 -14.08
N PRO A 37 8.37 -2.76 -13.10
CA PRO A 37 6.93 -2.84 -13.25
C PRO A 37 6.41 -2.10 -14.49
N GLY A 38 5.50 -2.77 -15.22
CA GLY A 38 4.84 -2.26 -16.41
C GLY A 38 5.49 -2.67 -17.74
N TRP A 39 6.57 -3.46 -17.74
CA TRP A 39 7.22 -3.95 -18.96
C TRP A 39 6.27 -4.76 -19.84
N VAL A 40 5.61 -5.77 -19.28
CA VAL A 40 4.74 -6.69 -20.05
C VAL A 40 3.59 -5.90 -20.67
N ASN A 41 2.97 -5.01 -19.91
CA ASN A 41 1.89 -4.15 -20.40
C ASN A 41 2.39 -3.17 -21.46
N PHE A 42 3.60 -2.63 -21.30
CA PHE A 42 4.24 -1.78 -22.29
C PHE A 42 4.43 -2.54 -23.62
N SER A 43 5.04 -3.73 -23.58
CA SER A 43 5.25 -4.55 -24.78
C SER A 43 3.94 -4.94 -25.46
N ILE A 44 2.94 -5.41 -24.69
CA ILE A 44 1.61 -5.71 -25.24
C ILE A 44 1.05 -4.46 -25.92
N SER A 45 1.02 -3.30 -25.27
CA SER A 45 0.44 -2.09 -25.87
C SER A 45 1.16 -1.61 -27.13
N ARG A 46 2.50 -1.77 -27.23
CA ARG A 46 3.31 -1.32 -28.37
C ARG A 46 3.27 -2.25 -29.56
N THR A 47 2.95 -3.51 -29.35
CA THR A 47 2.74 -4.47 -30.45
C THR A 47 1.32 -4.41 -31.01
N ALA A 48 0.41 -3.64 -30.41
CA ALA A 48 -0.92 -3.40 -30.96
C ALA A 48 -0.83 -2.76 -32.37
N PRO A 49 -1.71 -3.14 -33.32
CA PRO A 49 -2.79 -4.13 -33.21
C PRO A 49 -2.36 -5.56 -33.62
N ASN A 50 -1.09 -5.80 -33.93
CA ASN A 50 -0.63 -7.01 -34.62
C ASN A 50 0.18 -7.99 -33.74
N GLY A 51 0.41 -7.65 -32.47
CA GLY A 51 1.05 -8.51 -31.50
C GLY A 51 0.26 -9.79 -31.26
N SER A 52 0.94 -10.83 -30.78
CA SER A 52 0.40 -12.16 -30.56
C SER A 52 -0.80 -12.13 -29.61
N TRP A 53 -0.73 -11.30 -28.55
CA TRP A 53 -1.84 -11.09 -27.62
C TRP A 53 -3.10 -10.54 -28.31
N HIS A 54 -2.94 -9.54 -29.19
CA HIS A 54 -4.04 -8.89 -29.90
C HIS A 54 -4.71 -9.83 -30.91
N LYS A 55 -3.89 -10.60 -31.63
CA LYS A 55 -4.37 -11.64 -32.56
C LYS A 55 -5.14 -12.72 -31.82
N LEU A 56 -4.64 -13.17 -30.65
CA LEU A 56 -5.35 -14.15 -29.84
C LEU A 56 -6.69 -13.61 -29.32
N GLU A 57 -6.72 -12.36 -28.83
CA GLU A 57 -7.97 -11.73 -28.35
C GLU A 57 -8.98 -11.47 -29.48
N ARG A 58 -8.55 -11.36 -30.74
CA ARG A 58 -9.45 -11.30 -31.90
C ARG A 58 -9.84 -12.68 -32.43
N GLY A 59 -9.22 -13.76 -31.96
CA GLY A 59 -9.43 -15.10 -32.51
C GLY A 59 -8.74 -15.32 -33.86
N ASP A 60 -7.80 -14.46 -34.26
CA ASP A 60 -7.02 -14.61 -35.50
C ASP A 60 -6.07 -15.82 -35.45
N ILE A 61 -5.69 -16.25 -34.25
CA ILE A 61 -4.78 -17.37 -33.99
C ILE A 61 -5.32 -18.27 -32.87
N LYS A 62 -4.89 -19.54 -32.86
CA LYS A 62 -5.24 -20.52 -31.82
C LYS A 62 -4.34 -20.37 -30.59
N MET A 63 -4.85 -20.74 -29.43
CA MET A 63 -4.07 -20.87 -28.19
C MET A 63 -3.25 -22.16 -28.22
N ASP A 64 -2.10 -22.13 -28.86
CA ASP A 64 -1.18 -23.26 -28.99
C ASP A 64 0.29 -22.85 -28.77
N ALA A 65 1.22 -23.77 -29.01
CA ALA A 65 2.64 -23.50 -28.87
C ALA A 65 3.14 -22.34 -29.75
N ASN A 66 2.52 -22.09 -30.90
CA ASN A 66 2.89 -20.97 -31.78
C ASN A 66 2.48 -19.63 -31.18
N PHE A 67 1.31 -19.56 -30.54
CA PHE A 67 0.93 -18.38 -29.77
C PHE A 67 1.94 -18.09 -28.66
N PHE A 68 2.31 -19.09 -27.85
CA PHE A 68 3.25 -18.88 -26.75
C PHE A 68 4.66 -18.51 -27.24
N ALA A 69 5.10 -19.06 -28.37
CA ALA A 69 6.35 -18.66 -29.02
C ALA A 69 6.30 -17.20 -29.50
N GLY A 70 5.22 -16.80 -30.17
CA GLY A 70 5.01 -15.43 -30.63
C GLY A 70 4.90 -14.43 -29.47
N PHE A 71 4.15 -14.78 -28.42
CA PHE A 71 4.00 -13.91 -27.24
C PHE A 71 5.34 -13.77 -26.48
N ASN A 72 6.14 -14.83 -26.38
CA ASN A 72 7.50 -14.73 -25.87
C ASN A 72 8.38 -13.82 -26.74
N ALA A 73 8.24 -13.87 -28.07
CA ALA A 73 9.01 -13.00 -28.96
C ALA A 73 8.62 -11.53 -28.77
N ASP A 74 7.33 -11.22 -28.65
CA ASP A 74 6.84 -9.86 -28.39
C ASP A 74 7.41 -9.28 -27.07
N LEU A 75 7.54 -10.12 -26.03
CA LEU A 75 8.11 -9.74 -24.72
C LEU A 75 9.65 -9.70 -24.69
N ARG A 76 10.31 -10.09 -25.79
CA ARG A 76 11.77 -10.13 -25.92
C ARG A 76 12.32 -9.22 -27.02
N ASP A 77 11.54 -8.22 -27.43
CA ASP A 77 11.96 -7.21 -28.38
C ASP A 77 12.97 -6.22 -27.73
N PRO A 78 14.24 -6.20 -28.18
CA PRO A 78 15.27 -5.30 -27.61
C PRO A 78 14.97 -3.81 -27.82
N GLU A 79 14.28 -3.46 -28.91
CA GLU A 79 13.98 -2.07 -29.23
C GLU A 79 12.85 -1.55 -28.33
N LEU A 80 11.82 -2.36 -28.09
CA LEU A 80 10.77 -2.02 -27.11
C LEU A 80 11.34 -1.91 -25.70
N TRP A 81 12.30 -2.78 -25.33
CA TRP A 81 12.95 -2.73 -24.03
C TRP A 81 13.72 -1.42 -23.82
N LYS A 82 14.44 -0.98 -24.85
CA LYS A 82 15.13 0.31 -24.86
C LYS A 82 14.16 1.47 -24.70
N GLN A 83 13.06 1.49 -25.47
CA GLN A 83 12.05 2.55 -25.40
C GLN A 83 11.36 2.61 -24.03
N PHE A 84 11.06 1.45 -23.43
CA PHE A 84 10.49 1.37 -22.09
C PHE A 84 11.42 2.02 -21.05
N HIS A 85 12.70 1.69 -21.10
CA HIS A 85 13.69 2.27 -20.19
C HIS A 85 13.90 3.77 -20.40
N GLN A 86 13.92 4.25 -21.65
CA GLN A 86 13.95 5.68 -21.95
C GLN A 86 12.73 6.41 -21.36
N GLN A 87 11.55 5.82 -21.43
CA GLN A 87 10.34 6.39 -20.82
C GLN A 87 10.42 6.39 -19.29
N LEU A 88 10.96 5.34 -18.68
CA LEU A 88 11.18 5.27 -17.23
C LEU A 88 12.20 6.31 -16.75
N GLN A 89 13.29 6.49 -17.49
CA GLN A 89 14.32 7.51 -17.23
C GLN A 89 13.73 8.91 -17.30
N LYS A 90 12.97 9.22 -18.35
CA LYS A 90 12.28 10.51 -18.52
C LYS A 90 11.30 10.78 -17.36
N LYS A 91 10.54 9.77 -16.92
CA LYS A 91 9.63 9.90 -15.77
C LYS A 91 10.34 10.10 -14.43
N LYS A 92 11.58 9.61 -14.29
CA LYS A 92 12.38 9.70 -13.06
C LYS A 92 13.35 10.89 -13.05
N GLY A 93 13.35 11.71 -14.10
CA GLY A 93 14.29 12.84 -14.23
C GLY A 93 15.76 12.42 -14.32
N THR A 94 16.06 11.16 -14.64
CA THR A 94 17.43 10.62 -14.66
C THR A 94 17.90 10.44 -16.10
N SER A 95 18.93 11.17 -16.52
CA SER A 95 19.62 10.96 -17.81
C SER A 95 20.88 10.12 -17.58
N GLY A 96 21.04 9.00 -18.32
CA GLY A 96 22.33 8.31 -18.41
C GLY A 96 22.47 6.94 -17.73
N SER A 97 21.43 6.36 -17.10
CA SER A 97 21.58 5.01 -16.52
C SER A 97 21.69 3.91 -17.60
N THR A 98 22.60 2.96 -17.40
CA THR A 98 22.78 1.81 -18.30
C THR A 98 21.52 0.95 -18.33
N ILE A 99 21.02 0.65 -19.53
CA ILE A 99 19.83 -0.19 -19.72
C ILE A 99 20.18 -1.63 -19.28
N PRO A 100 19.43 -2.24 -18.34
CA PRO A 100 19.69 -3.61 -17.91
C PRO A 100 19.49 -4.61 -19.05
N PRO A 101 20.06 -5.82 -18.97
CA PRO A 101 19.84 -6.84 -19.98
C PRO A 101 18.36 -7.20 -20.08
N LEU A 102 17.93 -7.60 -21.27
CA LEU A 102 16.55 -7.96 -21.56
C LEU A 102 16.12 -9.17 -20.71
N PRO A 103 14.96 -9.10 -20.01
CA PRO A 103 14.56 -10.16 -19.10
C PRO A 103 14.14 -11.43 -19.83
N THR A 104 14.41 -12.58 -19.20
CA THR A 104 13.83 -13.85 -19.65
C THR A 104 12.42 -13.97 -19.07
N VAL A 105 11.42 -13.84 -19.93
CA VAL A 105 10.01 -14.07 -19.56
C VAL A 105 9.60 -15.48 -19.98
N ASP A 106 8.84 -16.14 -19.10
CA ASP A 106 8.07 -17.36 -19.37
C ASP A 106 6.62 -16.95 -19.67
N ALA A 107 6.35 -16.67 -20.95
CA ALA A 107 5.06 -16.14 -21.36
C ALA A 107 3.91 -17.15 -21.21
N GLU A 108 4.20 -18.46 -21.24
CA GLU A 108 3.19 -19.49 -21.07
C GLU A 108 2.75 -19.58 -19.61
N TRP A 109 3.70 -19.64 -18.68
CA TRP A 109 3.38 -19.60 -17.25
C TRP A 109 2.60 -18.32 -16.89
N LEU A 110 3.09 -17.17 -17.37
CA LEU A 110 2.47 -15.87 -17.12
C LEU A 110 1.03 -15.83 -17.64
N PHE A 111 0.80 -16.31 -18.87
CA PHE A 111 -0.52 -16.40 -19.46
C PHE A 111 -1.49 -17.22 -18.59
N TRP A 112 -1.09 -18.42 -18.18
CA TRP A 112 -1.96 -19.28 -17.37
C TRP A 112 -2.23 -18.69 -15.99
N GLU A 113 -1.27 -18.00 -15.40
CA GLU A 113 -1.46 -17.30 -14.13
C GLU A 113 -2.44 -16.13 -14.27
N MET A 114 -2.34 -15.34 -15.35
CA MET A 114 -3.32 -14.29 -15.67
C MET A 114 -4.73 -14.86 -15.81
N MET A 115 -4.89 -15.99 -16.52
CA MET A 115 -6.19 -16.65 -16.69
C MET A 115 -6.73 -17.20 -15.37
N ARG A 116 -5.87 -17.74 -14.51
CA ARG A 116 -6.24 -18.26 -13.19
C ARG A 116 -6.76 -17.14 -12.28
N ILE A 117 -6.06 -16.01 -12.20
CA ILE A 117 -6.48 -14.86 -11.37
C ILE A 117 -7.80 -14.27 -11.88
N SER A 118 -7.93 -14.13 -13.20
CA SER A 118 -9.12 -13.58 -13.89
C SER A 118 -10.36 -14.48 -13.82
N ARG A 119 -10.36 -15.52 -12.98
CA ARG A 119 -11.54 -16.33 -12.66
C ARG A 119 -12.08 -16.09 -11.26
N THR A 120 -11.36 -15.33 -10.43
CA THR A 120 -11.78 -15.00 -9.08
C THR A 120 -12.80 -13.86 -9.13
N PRO A 121 -14.07 -14.06 -8.70
CA PRO A 121 -15.06 -12.98 -8.69
C PRO A 121 -14.61 -11.80 -7.83
N ASP A 122 -14.88 -10.57 -8.30
CA ASP A 122 -14.59 -9.37 -7.52
C ASP A 122 -15.45 -9.32 -6.25
N ARG A 123 -14.83 -8.90 -5.14
CA ARG A 123 -15.43 -8.91 -3.81
C ARG A 123 -16.71 -8.05 -3.71
N TYR A 124 -16.78 -6.95 -4.44
CA TYR A 124 -17.86 -5.96 -4.34
C TYR A 124 -18.77 -6.01 -5.56
N MET A 125 -18.20 -6.12 -6.76
CA MET A 125 -18.98 -6.08 -8.00
C MET A 125 -19.81 -7.36 -8.19
N TYR A 126 -19.27 -8.55 -7.88
CA TYR A 126 -20.03 -9.78 -8.11
C TYR A 126 -21.32 -9.90 -7.29
N PRO A 127 -21.35 -9.58 -5.97
CA PRO A 127 -22.60 -9.47 -5.22
C PRO A 127 -23.55 -8.40 -5.78
N ALA A 128 -23.02 -7.26 -6.25
CA ALA A 128 -23.83 -6.22 -6.86
C ALA A 128 -24.50 -6.69 -8.16
N LEU A 129 -23.80 -7.45 -9.00
CA LEU A 129 -24.36 -8.05 -10.23
C LEU A 129 -25.52 -8.99 -9.92
N LYS A 130 -25.43 -9.80 -8.86
CA LYS A 130 -26.54 -10.68 -8.43
C LYS A 130 -27.78 -9.87 -8.07
N LYS A 131 -27.61 -8.83 -7.24
CA LYS A 131 -28.71 -7.94 -6.85
C LYS A 131 -29.32 -7.21 -8.04
N LEU A 132 -28.49 -6.75 -8.98
CA LEU A 132 -28.97 -6.11 -10.21
C LEU A 132 -29.80 -7.07 -11.06
N ARG A 133 -29.32 -8.30 -11.24
CA ARG A 133 -30.05 -9.32 -12.00
C ARG A 133 -31.36 -9.71 -11.31
N GLU A 134 -31.33 -9.94 -10.00
CA GLU A 134 -32.51 -10.26 -9.20
C GLU A 134 -33.56 -9.14 -9.25
N SER A 135 -33.13 -7.87 -9.38
CA SER A 135 -34.06 -6.75 -9.53
C SER A 135 -34.88 -6.81 -10.82
N GLY A 136 -34.34 -7.39 -11.89
CA GLY A 136 -34.95 -7.41 -13.22
C GLY A 136 -35.13 -6.03 -13.87
N GLN A 137 -34.61 -4.95 -13.29
CA GLN A 137 -34.89 -3.58 -13.72
C GLN A 137 -33.97 -3.09 -14.86
N PHE A 138 -32.86 -3.78 -15.10
CA PHE A 138 -31.83 -3.37 -16.06
C PHE A 138 -31.53 -4.48 -17.06
N LEU A 139 -31.14 -4.08 -18.27
CA LEU A 139 -30.56 -4.98 -19.26
C LEU A 139 -29.08 -5.17 -18.94
N MET A 140 -28.66 -6.41 -18.73
CA MET A 140 -27.33 -6.74 -18.25
C MET A 140 -26.48 -7.31 -19.39
N GLY A 141 -25.46 -6.58 -19.83
CA GLY A 141 -24.54 -7.02 -20.88
C GLY A 141 -23.10 -7.15 -20.38
N ALA A 142 -22.35 -8.06 -20.99
CA ALA A 142 -20.90 -8.13 -20.84
C ALA A 142 -20.19 -7.89 -22.17
N LEU A 143 -19.13 -7.09 -22.16
CA LEU A 143 -18.29 -6.77 -23.32
C LEU A 143 -16.82 -6.89 -22.94
N SER A 144 -16.16 -7.97 -23.36
CA SER A 144 -14.80 -8.26 -22.89
C SER A 144 -13.86 -8.70 -24.02
N ASN A 145 -12.61 -8.26 -23.89
CA ASN A 145 -11.52 -8.79 -24.70
C ASN A 145 -11.14 -10.15 -24.10
N THR A 146 -11.47 -11.24 -24.80
CA THR A 146 -11.25 -12.60 -24.29
C THR A 146 -10.54 -13.46 -25.31
N VAL A 147 -10.22 -14.70 -24.92
CA VAL A 147 -9.51 -15.69 -25.74
C VAL A 147 -10.36 -16.94 -25.89
N ILE A 148 -10.09 -17.75 -26.93
CA ILE A 148 -10.68 -19.09 -27.10
C ILE A 148 -9.70 -20.13 -26.55
N PHE A 149 -10.12 -20.87 -25.53
CA PHE A 149 -9.29 -21.93 -24.95
C PHE A 149 -9.35 -23.20 -25.82
N PRO A 150 -8.31 -24.07 -25.75
CA PRO A 150 -8.31 -25.34 -26.46
C PRO A 150 -9.52 -26.21 -26.12
N ASP A 151 -9.95 -27.05 -27.06
CA ASP A 151 -11.08 -27.95 -26.87
C ASP A 151 -10.90 -28.83 -25.62
N GLY A 152 -11.96 -28.97 -24.83
CA GLY A 152 -11.93 -29.77 -23.59
C GLY A 152 -11.20 -29.12 -22.40
N HIS A 153 -10.64 -27.91 -22.55
CA HIS A 153 -10.03 -27.20 -21.43
C HIS A 153 -11.06 -26.81 -20.37
N GLU A 154 -10.71 -26.94 -19.08
CA GLU A 154 -11.62 -26.67 -17.94
C GLU A 154 -12.20 -25.24 -17.96
N TYR A 155 -11.50 -24.31 -18.61
CA TYR A 155 -11.90 -22.91 -18.69
C TYR A 155 -12.98 -22.62 -19.72
N ASN A 156 -13.32 -23.59 -20.59
CA ASN A 156 -14.47 -23.49 -21.50
C ASN A 156 -15.81 -23.61 -20.77
N ASN A 157 -15.82 -24.12 -19.54
CA ASN A 157 -17.04 -24.23 -18.74
C ASN A 157 -17.55 -22.84 -18.32
N ALA A 158 -18.86 -22.64 -18.39
CA ALA A 158 -19.50 -21.36 -18.08
C ALA A 158 -19.19 -20.92 -16.63
N SER A 159 -18.65 -19.70 -16.47
CA SER A 159 -18.39 -19.12 -15.16
C SER A 159 -19.68 -18.65 -14.49
N GLU A 160 -19.74 -18.69 -13.16
CA GLU A 160 -20.88 -18.16 -12.37
C GLU A 160 -21.13 -16.67 -12.61
N VAL A 161 -20.08 -15.94 -13.01
CA VAL A 161 -20.14 -14.52 -13.37
C VAL A 161 -20.86 -14.35 -14.72
N LYS A 162 -20.53 -15.17 -15.73
CA LYS A 162 -21.17 -15.11 -17.05
C LYS A 162 -22.68 -15.32 -16.98
N GLN A 163 -23.13 -16.13 -16.03
CA GLN A 163 -24.56 -16.37 -15.83
C GLN A 163 -25.33 -15.10 -15.44
N GLN A 164 -24.66 -14.05 -14.92
CA GLN A 164 -25.36 -12.84 -14.45
C GLN A 164 -25.81 -11.89 -15.57
N PHE A 165 -25.40 -12.15 -16.82
CA PHE A 165 -25.66 -11.28 -17.95
C PHE A 165 -26.69 -11.90 -18.89
N ASP A 166 -27.50 -11.04 -19.52
CA ASP A 166 -28.48 -11.40 -20.54
C ASP A 166 -27.81 -11.73 -21.88
N PHE A 167 -26.68 -11.07 -22.17
CA PHE A 167 -25.84 -11.37 -23.33
C PHE A 167 -24.36 -11.14 -23.01
N PHE A 168 -23.49 -11.78 -23.80
CA PHE A 168 -22.04 -11.72 -23.63
C PHE A 168 -21.35 -11.57 -24.98
N ILE A 169 -20.64 -10.47 -25.19
CA ILE A 169 -19.84 -10.21 -26.39
C ILE A 169 -18.38 -10.53 -26.08
N SER A 170 -17.88 -11.56 -26.76
CA SER A 170 -16.49 -12.02 -26.68
C SER A 170 -15.74 -11.57 -27.92
N SER A 171 -14.65 -10.83 -27.74
CA SER A 171 -13.84 -10.34 -28.87
C SER A 171 -13.30 -11.48 -29.76
N ALA A 172 -12.90 -12.60 -29.17
CA ALA A 172 -12.35 -13.71 -29.95
C ALA A 172 -13.39 -14.47 -30.77
N HIS A 173 -14.67 -14.40 -30.39
CA HIS A 173 -15.75 -15.01 -31.18
C HIS A 173 -16.29 -14.05 -32.25
N THR A 174 -16.22 -12.74 -32.02
CA THR A 174 -16.72 -11.73 -32.97
C THR A 174 -15.65 -11.21 -33.93
N GLY A 175 -14.36 -11.42 -33.63
CA GLY A 175 -13.26 -10.82 -34.38
C GLY A 175 -13.03 -9.33 -34.08
N LEU A 176 -13.84 -8.74 -33.19
CA LEU A 176 -13.83 -7.31 -32.88
C LEU A 176 -13.28 -7.10 -31.48
N ARG A 177 -12.28 -6.22 -31.33
CA ARG A 177 -11.59 -5.98 -30.05
C ARG A 177 -11.76 -4.55 -29.59
N LYS A 178 -12.03 -4.32 -28.30
CA LYS A 178 -11.98 -2.96 -27.73
C LYS A 178 -10.54 -2.39 -27.90
N PRO A 179 -10.38 -1.12 -28.28
CA PRO A 179 -11.39 -0.06 -28.42
C PRO A 179 -11.90 0.19 -29.86
N ASP A 180 -11.91 -0.81 -30.76
CA ASP A 180 -12.47 -0.64 -32.13
C ASP A 180 -13.93 -0.13 -32.07
N PRO A 181 -14.27 0.97 -32.76
CA PRO A 181 -15.64 1.51 -32.79
C PRO A 181 -16.73 0.48 -33.12
N LYS A 182 -16.43 -0.52 -33.96
CA LYS A 182 -17.39 -1.54 -34.39
C LYS A 182 -17.85 -2.42 -33.22
N ILE A 183 -17.00 -2.72 -32.24
CA ILE A 183 -17.39 -3.59 -31.12
C ILE A 183 -18.45 -2.92 -30.24
N TYR A 184 -18.36 -1.59 -30.09
CA TYR A 184 -19.33 -0.80 -29.34
C TYR A 184 -20.67 -0.67 -30.08
N GLN A 185 -20.63 -0.58 -31.42
CA GLN A 185 -21.84 -0.60 -32.24
C GLN A 185 -22.59 -1.93 -32.11
N VAL A 186 -21.87 -3.06 -32.14
CA VAL A 186 -22.47 -4.39 -31.92
C VAL A 186 -23.07 -4.50 -30.52
N ALA A 187 -22.38 -3.98 -29.49
CA ALA A 187 -22.89 -3.99 -28.12
C ALA A 187 -24.19 -3.18 -27.97
N LEU A 188 -24.28 -2.03 -28.63
CA LEU A 188 -25.50 -1.21 -28.64
C LEU A 188 -26.64 -1.88 -29.41
N GLN A 189 -26.35 -2.53 -30.54
CA GLN A 189 -27.34 -3.27 -31.33
C GLN A 189 -27.91 -4.46 -30.54
N GLU A 190 -27.08 -5.20 -29.82
CA GLU A 190 -27.54 -6.30 -28.96
C GLU A 190 -28.38 -5.80 -27.78
N MET A 191 -27.96 -4.70 -27.15
CA MET A 191 -28.73 -4.07 -26.07
C MET A 191 -30.10 -3.60 -26.56
N ASP A 192 -30.17 -2.93 -27.71
CA ASP A 192 -31.42 -2.46 -28.33
C ASP A 192 -32.33 -3.64 -28.74
N SER A 193 -31.75 -4.70 -29.31
CA SER A 193 -32.48 -5.91 -29.68
C SER A 193 -33.03 -6.64 -28.45
N LEU A 194 -32.28 -6.68 -27.35
CA LEU A 194 -32.75 -7.23 -26.09
C LEU A 194 -33.86 -6.37 -25.48
N ALA A 195 -33.74 -5.04 -25.55
CA ALA A 195 -34.75 -4.11 -25.05
C ALA A 195 -36.10 -4.33 -25.76
N LYS A 196 -36.08 -4.40 -27.09
CA LYS A 196 -37.26 -4.67 -27.92
C LYS A 196 -37.89 -6.03 -27.60
N ARG A 197 -37.07 -7.08 -27.39
CA ARG A 197 -37.54 -8.40 -26.96
C ARG A 197 -38.20 -8.39 -25.58
N ARG A 198 -37.81 -7.46 -24.70
CA ARG A 198 -38.44 -7.24 -23.38
C ARG A 198 -39.60 -6.23 -23.42
N GLY A 199 -40.04 -5.80 -24.61
CA GLY A 199 -41.17 -4.88 -24.77
C GLY A 199 -40.85 -3.41 -24.49
N LEU A 200 -39.57 -3.03 -24.45
CA LEU A 200 -39.14 -1.63 -24.32
C LEU A 200 -39.08 -0.96 -25.71
N ALA A 201 -39.18 0.37 -25.76
CA ALA A 201 -39.20 1.14 -27.00
C ALA A 201 -37.88 1.07 -27.82
N GLY A 202 -36.78 0.66 -27.18
CA GLY A 202 -35.42 0.66 -27.73
C GLY A 202 -34.45 1.32 -26.76
N VAL A 203 -33.15 1.24 -27.05
CA VAL A 203 -32.08 1.80 -26.18
C VAL A 203 -31.21 2.75 -27.00
N ASN A 204 -31.09 3.99 -26.56
CA ASN A 204 -30.12 4.93 -27.12
C ASN A 204 -28.74 4.74 -26.48
N PRO A 205 -27.64 5.17 -27.12
CA PRO A 205 -26.31 5.04 -26.53
C PRO A 205 -26.18 5.67 -25.14
N ASP A 206 -26.82 6.81 -24.89
CA ASP A 206 -26.77 7.51 -23.60
C ASP A 206 -27.59 6.81 -22.49
N ASP A 207 -28.47 5.87 -22.85
CA ASP A 207 -29.19 5.00 -21.93
C ASP A 207 -28.32 3.85 -21.37
N VAL A 208 -27.12 3.64 -21.94
CA VAL A 208 -26.18 2.60 -21.55
C VAL A 208 -25.01 3.17 -20.76
N VAL A 209 -24.66 2.51 -19.65
CA VAL A 209 -23.46 2.81 -18.87
C VAL A 209 -22.47 1.65 -18.99
N PHE A 210 -21.25 1.96 -19.44
CA PHE A 210 -20.17 0.99 -19.59
C PHE A 210 -19.14 1.10 -18.45
N PHE A 211 -18.85 -0.03 -17.82
CA PHE A 211 -17.87 -0.17 -16.72
C PHE A 211 -16.64 -0.93 -17.21
N ASP A 212 -15.46 -0.31 -17.11
CA ASP A 212 -14.18 -0.89 -17.55
C ASP A 212 -13.04 -0.32 -16.68
N ASP A 213 -11.98 -1.09 -16.45
CA ASP A 213 -10.79 -0.65 -15.72
C ASP A 213 -9.77 0.05 -16.63
N ILE A 214 -9.89 -0.12 -17.95
CA ILE A 214 -9.01 0.43 -18.96
C ILE A 214 -9.58 1.72 -19.56
N GLY A 215 -8.88 2.84 -19.30
CA GLY A 215 -9.33 4.17 -19.75
C GLY A 215 -9.46 4.35 -21.26
N GLU A 216 -8.68 3.63 -22.07
CA GLU A 216 -8.78 3.69 -23.53
C GLU A 216 -10.09 3.06 -24.05
N ASN A 217 -10.54 1.97 -23.43
CA ASN A 217 -11.84 1.37 -23.73
C ASN A 217 -12.97 2.33 -23.40
N LEU A 218 -12.91 2.99 -22.24
CA LEU A 218 -13.91 4.00 -21.86
C LEU A 218 -13.93 5.19 -22.84
N LYS A 219 -12.77 5.64 -23.34
CA LYS A 219 -12.72 6.68 -24.39
C LYS A 219 -13.42 6.21 -25.67
N GLY A 220 -13.24 4.95 -26.06
CA GLY A 220 -13.94 4.34 -27.20
C GLY A 220 -15.46 4.29 -26.99
N ALA A 221 -15.92 3.81 -25.83
CA ALA A 221 -17.33 3.75 -25.48
C ALA A 221 -17.99 5.15 -25.42
N LYS A 222 -17.29 6.15 -24.88
CA LYS A 222 -17.77 7.54 -24.84
C LYS A 222 -17.91 8.13 -26.26
N LYS A 223 -16.99 7.82 -27.18
CA LYS A 223 -17.12 8.19 -28.59
C LYS A 223 -18.31 7.51 -29.28
N ALA A 224 -18.68 6.31 -28.83
CA ALA A 224 -19.88 5.62 -29.28
C ALA A 224 -21.18 6.16 -28.64
N GLY A 225 -21.10 7.18 -27.79
CA GLY A 225 -22.24 7.83 -27.14
C GLY A 225 -22.66 7.23 -25.80
N MET A 226 -21.92 6.24 -25.28
CA MET A 226 -22.23 5.63 -23.98
C MET A 226 -21.79 6.51 -22.81
N ARG A 227 -22.51 6.40 -21.70
CA ARG A 227 -21.99 6.83 -20.40
C ARG A 227 -20.96 5.82 -19.92
N THR A 228 -19.99 6.28 -19.13
CA THR A 228 -18.84 5.45 -18.74
C THR A 228 -18.51 5.64 -17.28
N VAL A 229 -18.13 4.54 -16.62
CA VAL A 229 -17.65 4.52 -15.24
C VAL A 229 -16.31 3.81 -15.22
N LYS A 230 -15.28 4.49 -14.70
CA LYS A 230 -13.95 3.90 -14.57
C LYS A 230 -13.84 3.10 -13.30
N VAL A 231 -13.59 1.80 -13.42
CA VAL A 231 -13.31 0.95 -12.28
C VAL A 231 -11.83 1.04 -11.95
N THR A 232 -11.51 1.76 -10.88
CA THR A 232 -10.11 1.87 -10.45
C THR A 232 -9.69 0.57 -9.77
N LEU A 233 -8.60 -0.03 -10.25
CA LEU A 233 -8.04 -1.27 -9.68
C LEU A 233 -7.84 -1.14 -8.16
N GLY A 234 -8.32 -2.13 -7.42
CA GLY A 234 -8.29 -2.15 -5.94
C GLY A 234 -9.33 -1.25 -5.26
N LYS A 235 -10.13 -0.49 -6.02
CA LYS A 235 -11.20 0.39 -5.53
C LYS A 235 -12.57 0.03 -6.12
N THR A 236 -12.82 -1.25 -6.41
CA THR A 236 -14.10 -1.70 -7.00
C THR A 236 -15.32 -1.29 -6.16
N GLN A 237 -15.16 -1.14 -4.84
CA GLN A 237 -16.22 -0.62 -3.96
C GLN A 237 -16.72 0.77 -4.37
N ASP A 238 -15.85 1.66 -4.84
CA ASP A 238 -16.24 3.01 -5.25
C ASP A 238 -17.05 2.98 -6.56
N ALA A 239 -16.69 2.08 -7.48
CA ALA A 239 -17.49 1.84 -8.68
C ALA A 239 -18.87 1.26 -8.35
N VAL A 240 -18.98 0.41 -7.31
CA VAL A 240 -20.28 -0.07 -6.82
C VAL A 240 -21.10 1.07 -6.20
N LYS A 241 -20.49 2.00 -5.45
CA LYS A 241 -21.21 3.19 -4.95
C LYS A 241 -21.73 4.07 -6.08
N GLU A 242 -20.96 4.21 -7.15
CA GLU A 242 -21.41 4.94 -8.33
C GLU A 242 -22.57 4.22 -9.03
N LEU A 243 -22.50 2.89 -9.11
CA LEU A 243 -23.58 2.04 -9.60
C LEU A 243 -24.84 2.16 -8.72
N GLU A 244 -24.73 2.24 -7.39
CA GLU A 244 -25.86 2.52 -6.48
C GLU A 244 -26.51 3.88 -6.80
N LYS A 245 -25.69 4.93 -6.99
CA LYS A 245 -26.20 6.26 -7.37
C LYS A 245 -26.92 6.25 -8.72
N LEU A 246 -26.38 5.55 -9.70
CA LEU A 246 -26.96 5.46 -11.05
C LEU A 246 -28.25 4.64 -11.08
N THR A 247 -28.29 3.55 -10.32
CA THR A 247 -29.40 2.58 -10.36
C THR A 247 -30.49 2.89 -9.33
N GLY A 248 -30.17 3.61 -8.25
CA GLY A 248 -31.05 3.82 -7.10
C GLY A 248 -31.24 2.58 -6.23
N LEU A 249 -30.47 1.52 -6.45
CA LEU A 249 -30.53 0.29 -5.66
C LEU A 249 -29.44 0.28 -4.59
N GLN A 250 -29.73 -0.37 -3.46
CA GLN A 250 -28.72 -0.66 -2.44
C GLN A 250 -27.96 -1.93 -2.81
N LEU A 251 -26.72 -1.78 -3.24
CA LEU A 251 -25.87 -2.85 -3.76
C LEU A 251 -24.78 -3.26 -2.75
N LEU A 252 -24.26 -2.32 -1.97
CA LEU A 252 -23.34 -2.60 -0.86
C LEU A 252 -24.11 -2.96 0.40
N ASP A 253 -23.66 -4.01 1.08
CA ASP A 253 -24.15 -4.37 2.41
C ASP A 253 -23.23 -3.71 3.46
N GLU A 254 -23.70 -2.67 4.15
CA GLU A 254 -22.94 -1.98 5.20
C GLU A 254 -22.55 -2.93 6.36
N ASP A 255 -23.36 -3.99 6.59
CA ASP A 255 -23.20 -4.92 7.72
C ASP A 255 -22.58 -6.29 7.34
N LYS A 256 -22.38 -6.60 6.06
CA LYS A 256 -21.83 -7.91 5.61
C LYS A 256 -20.37 -7.87 5.17
N ALA A 257 -19.60 -6.90 5.66
CA ALA A 257 -18.14 -6.93 5.61
C ALA A 257 -17.49 -8.01 6.51
N ARG A 258 -18.26 -9.00 6.98
CA ARG A 258 -17.78 -10.26 7.55
C ARG A 258 -18.41 -11.41 6.78
N PHE A 259 -17.63 -12.04 5.92
CA PHE A 259 -18.00 -13.33 5.33
C PHE A 259 -18.24 -14.34 6.47
N VAL A 260 -19.47 -14.83 6.56
CA VAL A 260 -19.73 -16.22 6.96
C VAL A 260 -19.45 -17.02 5.69
N LEU A 261 -18.35 -17.76 5.68
CA LEU A 261 -18.05 -18.72 4.61
C LEU A 261 -19.02 -19.89 4.74
N ASP A 262 -20.05 -19.92 3.89
CA ASP A 262 -20.91 -21.11 3.71
C ASP A 262 -20.85 -21.68 2.28
N THR A 263 -19.85 -21.27 1.50
CA THR A 263 -19.30 -22.17 0.49
C THR A 263 -18.53 -23.27 1.24
N PRO A 264 -18.59 -24.55 0.83
CA PRO A 264 -17.64 -25.53 1.31
C PRO A 264 -16.28 -24.95 0.93
N VAL A 265 -15.56 -24.43 1.93
CA VAL A 265 -14.19 -23.98 1.78
C VAL A 265 -13.49 -25.20 1.20
N LYS A 266 -13.17 -25.14 -0.10
CA LYS A 266 -12.13 -25.99 -0.66
C LYS A 266 -10.96 -25.64 0.22
N MET A 267 -10.66 -26.50 1.21
CA MET A 267 -9.61 -26.24 2.18
C MET A 267 -8.40 -25.81 1.36
N PRO A 268 -7.59 -24.84 1.78
CA PRO A 268 -6.29 -24.62 1.17
C PRO A 268 -5.48 -25.90 1.41
N PHE A 269 -5.74 -26.92 0.59
CA PHE A 269 -5.28 -28.28 0.71
C PHE A 269 -3.82 -28.23 0.30
N THR A 270 -2.96 -28.08 1.28
CA THR A 270 -1.68 -28.75 1.19
C THR A 270 -1.97 -30.23 1.37
N LYS A 271 -1.45 -31.08 0.48
CA LYS A 271 -1.48 -32.55 0.58
C LYS A 271 -0.96 -33.05 1.95
N THR A 272 -0.24 -32.18 2.67
CA THR A 272 0.21 -32.35 4.05
C THR A 272 -0.87 -31.98 5.06
N VAL A 273 -1.62 -32.97 5.51
CA VAL A 273 -2.54 -32.83 6.64
C VAL A 273 -1.72 -32.44 7.88
N LYS A 274 -1.99 -31.28 8.49
CA LYS A 274 -1.46 -30.90 9.82
C LYS A 274 -2.03 -31.86 10.87
N ASN A 275 -1.45 -33.05 10.96
CA ASN A 275 -1.89 -34.14 11.81
C ASN A 275 -1.24 -34.06 13.20
N ASN A 276 -1.64 -34.94 14.10
CA ASN A 276 -1.07 -35.00 15.46
C ASN A 276 0.45 -35.16 15.44
N ALA A 277 0.98 -35.96 14.51
CA ALA A 277 2.42 -36.15 14.34
C ALA A 277 3.14 -34.85 13.93
N TYR A 278 2.54 -34.04 13.04
CA TYR A 278 3.04 -32.73 12.66
C TYR A 278 3.11 -31.79 13.87
N PHE A 279 2.00 -31.64 14.60
CA PHE A 279 1.97 -30.74 15.77
C PHE A 279 2.90 -31.19 16.89
N SER A 280 3.04 -32.50 17.10
CA SER A 280 3.99 -33.06 18.06
C SER A 280 5.44 -32.72 17.71
N ARG A 281 5.76 -32.53 16.42
CA ARG A 281 7.11 -32.19 15.93
C ARG A 281 7.27 -30.70 15.61
N PHE A 282 6.20 -29.93 15.65
CA PHE A 282 6.20 -28.53 15.24
C PHE A 282 6.83 -27.65 16.33
N GLN A 283 8.09 -27.26 16.11
CA GLN A 283 8.77 -26.35 17.01
C GLN A 283 8.36 -24.89 16.73
N THR A 284 7.57 -24.32 17.63
CA THR A 284 7.19 -22.90 17.53
C THR A 284 8.41 -21.99 17.65
N LYS A 285 8.51 -21.00 16.77
CA LYS A 285 9.51 -19.93 16.90
C LYS A 285 9.14 -19.01 18.08
N TYR A 286 10.11 -18.22 18.54
CA TYR A 286 9.89 -17.23 19.60
C TYR A 286 8.69 -16.32 19.31
N ARG A 287 7.96 -15.91 20.36
CA ARG A 287 6.70 -15.15 20.26
C ARG A 287 6.80 -13.95 19.30
N ARG A 288 7.81 -13.08 19.47
CA ARG A 288 7.96 -11.87 18.62
C ARG A 288 8.35 -12.18 17.17
N ARG A 289 8.93 -13.35 16.89
CA ARG A 289 9.17 -13.82 15.53
C ARG A 289 7.88 -14.32 14.88
N ARG A 290 7.02 -15.01 15.64
CA ARG A 290 5.67 -15.41 15.19
C ARG A 290 4.78 -14.21 14.90
N GLU A 291 4.90 -13.15 15.69
CA GLU A 291 4.21 -11.87 15.45
C GLU A 291 4.84 -11.03 14.33
N GLY A 292 6.00 -11.43 13.78
CA GLY A 292 6.68 -10.66 12.73
C GLY A 292 7.17 -9.28 13.19
N LYS A 293 7.53 -9.11 14.47
CA LYS A 293 7.92 -7.80 15.05
C LYS A 293 9.40 -7.67 15.39
N THR A 294 10.16 -8.75 15.35
CA THR A 294 11.56 -8.74 15.79
C THR A 294 12.39 -9.72 15.00
N ASP A 295 13.48 -9.22 14.43
CA ASP A 295 14.60 -10.03 14.02
C ASP A 295 15.52 -10.30 15.22
N TYR A 296 15.55 -11.54 15.67
CA TYR A 296 16.41 -11.96 16.78
C TYR A 296 17.89 -12.03 16.38
N TYR A 297 18.21 -12.12 15.09
CA TYR A 297 19.58 -12.16 14.61
C TYR A 297 20.25 -10.79 14.78
N ALA A 298 19.60 -9.72 14.31
CA ALA A 298 20.03 -8.34 14.57
C ALA A 298 19.99 -8.01 16.08
N ARG A 299 18.88 -8.34 16.77
CA ARG A 299 18.72 -8.04 18.20
C ARG A 299 19.84 -8.65 19.04
N LYS A 300 20.22 -9.91 18.79
CA LYS A 300 21.31 -10.57 19.54
C LYS A 300 22.60 -9.75 19.51
N ARG A 301 22.96 -9.18 18.35
CA ARG A 301 24.18 -8.36 18.19
C ARG A 301 24.06 -6.99 18.86
N LEU A 302 22.86 -6.41 18.82
CA LEU A 302 22.60 -5.12 19.46
C LEU A 302 22.65 -5.21 20.99
N ILE A 303 22.15 -6.30 21.59
CA ILE A 303 22.08 -6.43 23.06
C ILE A 303 23.30 -7.08 23.70
N THR A 304 24.04 -7.91 22.96
CA THR A 304 25.21 -8.60 23.53
C THR A 304 26.28 -7.56 23.89
N GLN A 305 26.64 -7.55 25.17
CA GLN A 305 27.69 -6.72 25.75
C GLN A 305 28.96 -7.56 25.95
N ALA A 306 30.12 -6.91 25.84
CA ALA A 306 31.38 -7.56 26.17
C ALA A 306 31.40 -7.94 27.66
N LYS A 307 31.74 -9.19 27.98
CA LYS A 307 31.64 -9.73 29.35
C LYS A 307 32.52 -8.99 30.36
N ASN A 308 33.63 -8.41 29.89
CA ASN A 308 34.53 -7.58 30.71
C ASN A 308 33.94 -6.22 31.11
N LYS A 309 32.79 -5.82 30.53
CA LYS A 309 32.05 -4.61 30.93
C LYS A 309 30.98 -4.90 32.00
N TYR A 310 30.88 -6.15 32.48
CA TYR A 310 30.01 -6.59 33.57
C TYR A 310 28.57 -6.06 33.41
N ASN A 311 28.08 -5.28 34.37
CA ASN A 311 26.72 -4.74 34.43
C ASN A 311 26.52 -3.47 33.60
N ALA A 312 27.54 -2.98 32.89
CA ALA A 312 27.40 -1.77 32.08
C ALA A 312 26.37 -1.98 30.96
N PRO A 313 25.23 -1.27 31.00
CA PRO A 313 24.15 -1.47 30.03
C PRO A 313 24.60 -1.04 28.64
N LYS A 314 24.15 -1.79 27.63
CA LYS A 314 24.31 -1.41 26.22
C LYS A 314 23.04 -0.73 25.75
N TYR A 315 23.08 0.60 25.64
CA TYR A 315 21.93 1.41 25.25
C TYR A 315 21.67 1.34 23.75
N ARG A 316 20.40 1.26 23.39
CA ARG A 316 19.92 1.22 22.02
C ARG A 316 18.91 2.33 21.80
N MET A 317 19.03 3.04 20.69
CA MET A 317 18.00 3.95 20.21
C MET A 317 17.03 3.17 19.33
N VAL A 318 15.87 2.85 19.88
CA VAL A 318 14.80 2.15 19.17
C VAL A 318 13.97 3.20 18.43
N VAL A 319 13.93 3.09 17.10
CA VAL A 319 13.12 3.96 16.23
C VAL A 319 12.05 3.12 15.53
N ARG A 320 10.78 3.47 15.69
CA ARG A 320 9.66 2.76 15.06
C ARG A 320 8.68 3.75 14.46
N PHE A 321 8.25 3.46 13.24
CA PHE A 321 7.17 4.18 12.58
C PHE A 321 5.90 3.33 12.67
N THR A 322 4.82 3.96 13.14
CA THR A 322 3.46 3.48 12.90
C THR A 322 2.90 4.20 11.67
N ASN A 323 1.66 3.92 11.29
CA ASN A 323 1.06 4.59 10.14
C ASN A 323 0.87 6.10 10.32
N ARG A 324 0.84 6.61 11.57
CA ARG A 324 0.51 8.01 11.87
C ARG A 324 1.37 8.63 12.98
N ASP A 325 2.39 7.92 13.46
CA ASP A 325 3.20 8.35 14.59
C ASP A 325 4.62 7.78 14.51
N ILE A 326 5.56 8.49 15.13
CA ILE A 326 6.96 8.11 15.24
C ILE A 326 7.26 7.87 16.71
N VAL A 327 7.90 6.75 17.01
CA VAL A 327 8.28 6.35 18.35
C VAL A 327 9.81 6.26 18.43
N THR A 328 10.42 7.08 19.29
CA THR A 328 11.86 7.01 19.57
C THR A 328 12.08 6.73 21.05
N GLN A 329 12.96 5.78 21.38
CA GLN A 329 13.19 5.36 22.76
C GLN A 329 14.67 5.00 22.99
N ILE A 330 15.25 5.42 24.11
CA ILE A 330 16.52 4.87 24.59
C ILE A 330 16.23 3.70 25.52
N VAL A 331 16.76 2.52 25.17
CA VAL A 331 16.43 1.25 25.81
C VAL A 331 17.68 0.45 26.11
N TYR A 332 17.76 -0.15 27.29
CA TYR A 332 18.73 -1.21 27.59
C TYR A 332 18.03 -2.52 27.93
N SER A 333 18.74 -3.63 27.83
CA SER A 333 18.17 -4.97 28.00
C SER A 333 18.52 -5.58 29.34
N GLU A 334 17.52 -6.12 30.02
CA GLU A 334 17.68 -7.02 31.16
C GLU A 334 17.04 -8.37 30.87
N VAL A 335 17.32 -9.37 31.72
CA VAL A 335 16.71 -10.71 31.63
C VAL A 335 15.19 -10.65 31.83
N THR A 336 14.70 -9.76 32.70
CA THR A 336 13.27 -9.59 32.97
C THR A 336 12.52 -8.93 31.80
N GLY A 337 13.21 -8.06 31.06
CA GLY A 337 12.66 -7.30 29.95
C GLY A 337 13.53 -6.10 29.62
N ASP A 338 13.22 -5.46 28.49
CA ASP A 338 13.85 -4.20 28.12
C ASP A 338 13.35 -3.06 29.02
N LYS A 339 14.26 -2.20 29.46
CA LYS A 339 13.98 -1.01 30.28
C LYS A 339 14.15 0.24 29.43
N VAL A 340 13.14 1.10 29.46
CA VAL A 340 13.15 2.37 28.74
C VAL A 340 13.73 3.44 29.66
N LEU A 341 14.84 4.07 29.23
CA LEU A 341 15.46 5.18 29.95
C LEU A 341 14.67 6.48 29.73
N ALA A 342 14.34 6.76 28.47
CA ALA A 342 13.52 7.86 28.02
C ALA A 342 12.82 7.49 26.70
N ALA A 343 11.71 8.16 26.40
CA ALA A 343 10.95 8.01 25.17
C ALA A 343 10.52 9.40 24.69
N ALA A 344 10.35 9.55 23.38
CA ALA A 344 9.69 10.68 22.74
C ALA A 344 8.82 10.17 21.60
N TYR A 345 7.72 10.87 21.34
CA TYR A 345 6.77 10.53 20.29
C TYR A 345 6.47 11.73 19.41
N ALA A 346 6.16 11.51 18.12
CA ALA A 346 5.86 12.62 17.22
C ALA A 346 4.57 13.35 17.60
N HIS A 347 3.60 12.68 18.23
CA HIS A 347 2.40 13.35 18.77
C HIS A 347 2.68 14.30 19.95
N GLU A 348 3.93 14.41 20.43
CA GLU A 348 4.33 15.44 21.39
C GLU A 348 4.79 16.74 20.69
N LEU A 349 5.14 16.67 19.39
CA LEU A 349 5.65 17.81 18.63
C LEU A 349 4.69 19.00 18.49
N PRO A 350 3.35 18.85 18.54
CA PRO A 350 2.44 20.00 18.54
C PRO A 350 2.73 21.00 19.67
N LYS A 351 3.21 20.54 20.83
CA LYS A 351 3.62 21.41 21.95
C LYS A 351 4.79 22.33 21.60
N TYR A 352 5.55 21.94 20.60
CA TYR A 352 6.74 22.62 20.09
C TYR A 352 6.46 23.36 18.78
N GLY A 353 5.20 23.47 18.35
CA GLY A 353 4.81 24.22 17.14
C GLY A 353 4.63 23.37 15.87
N ILE A 354 4.96 22.07 15.88
CA ILE A 354 4.74 21.19 14.72
C ILE A 354 3.42 20.43 14.90
N GLU A 355 2.35 20.96 14.33
CA GLU A 355 1.01 20.38 14.46
C GLU A 355 0.68 19.34 13.39
N GLN A 356 1.12 19.58 12.14
CA GLN A 356 0.86 18.76 10.97
C GLN A 356 2.09 17.94 10.56
N GLY A 357 1.93 16.98 9.66
CA GLY A 357 3.07 16.29 9.05
C GLY A 357 3.89 15.38 9.99
N LEU A 358 3.32 14.89 11.09
CA LEU A 358 4.01 14.14 12.17
C LEU A 358 4.70 12.81 11.77
N THR A 359 4.73 12.46 10.49
CA THR A 359 5.42 11.26 9.99
C THR A 359 6.43 11.55 8.88
N ASN A 360 6.66 12.80 8.50
CA ASN A 360 7.63 13.15 7.46
C ASN A 360 9.09 13.04 7.98
N TRP A 361 10.06 13.43 7.16
CA TRP A 361 11.48 13.36 7.52
C TRP A 361 11.85 14.39 8.61
N ALA A 362 11.36 15.62 8.50
CA ALA A 362 11.57 16.70 9.47
C ALA A 362 11.02 16.38 10.87
N ALA A 363 9.79 15.85 10.96
CA ALA A 363 9.19 15.39 12.20
C ALA A 363 9.97 14.23 12.83
N ALA A 364 10.53 13.33 12.01
CA ALA A 364 11.39 12.26 12.51
C ALA A 364 12.68 12.81 13.13
N TYR A 365 13.32 13.79 12.49
CA TYR A 365 14.47 14.51 13.01
C TYR A 365 14.13 15.20 14.34
N ALA A 366 13.07 16.01 14.39
CA ALA A 366 12.62 16.71 15.60
C ALA A 366 12.30 15.73 16.75
N THR A 367 11.67 14.59 16.47
CA THR A 367 11.40 13.55 17.49
C THR A 367 12.70 12.90 18.01
N GLY A 368 13.71 12.77 17.16
CA GLY A 368 15.05 12.32 17.54
C GLY A 368 15.77 13.32 18.44
N LEU A 369 15.73 14.60 18.07
CA LEU A 369 16.28 15.72 18.83
C LEU A 369 15.64 15.81 20.23
N LEU A 370 14.31 15.72 20.29
CA LEU A 370 13.55 15.72 21.54
C LEU A 370 13.99 14.57 22.47
N LEU A 371 14.14 13.35 21.93
CA LEU A 371 14.64 12.23 22.71
C LEU A 371 16.04 12.50 23.25
N ALA A 372 16.95 13.04 22.43
CA ALA A 372 18.32 13.31 22.84
C ALA A 372 18.39 14.33 23.96
N ARG A 373 17.73 15.48 23.81
CA ARG A 373 17.68 16.52 24.85
C ARG A 373 17.06 16.02 26.14
N ARG A 374 16.00 15.21 26.06
CA ARG A 374 15.34 14.59 27.22
C ARG A 374 16.27 13.63 27.98
N VAL A 375 17.06 12.83 27.25
CA VAL A 375 18.03 11.90 27.86
C VAL A 375 19.17 12.65 28.51
N LEU A 376 19.75 13.63 27.83
CA LEU A 376 20.89 14.39 28.36
C LEU A 376 20.50 15.23 29.57
N LYS A 377 19.35 15.91 29.52
CA LYS A 377 18.82 16.67 30.67
C LYS A 377 18.53 15.77 31.86
N LYS A 378 17.98 14.57 31.64
CA LYS A 378 17.76 13.57 32.70
C LYS A 378 19.07 13.04 33.32
N LEU A 379 20.17 13.04 32.58
CA LEU A 379 21.48 12.60 33.03
C LEU A 379 22.39 13.76 33.47
N ASN A 380 21.90 15.00 33.47
CA ASN A 380 22.67 16.23 33.72
C ASN A 380 23.92 16.33 32.83
N LEU A 381 23.74 16.07 31.53
CA LEU A 381 24.76 16.12 30.47
C LEU A 381 24.43 17.16 29.38
N ASP A 382 23.32 17.86 29.54
CA ASP A 382 22.69 18.75 28.58
C ASP A 382 23.53 19.99 28.27
N GLU A 383 24.22 20.56 29.26
CA GLU A 383 25.10 21.72 29.08
C GLU A 383 26.45 21.35 28.44
N GLN A 384 26.96 20.16 28.75
CA GLN A 384 28.28 19.71 28.25
C GLN A 384 28.20 19.21 26.80
N PHE A 385 27.11 18.53 26.45
CA PHE A 385 26.90 17.99 25.12
C PHE A 385 25.67 18.64 24.49
N LYS A 386 25.84 19.89 24.03
CA LYS A 386 24.79 20.64 23.32
C LYS A 386 24.50 20.05 21.93
N GLY A 387 25.51 19.43 21.32
CA GLY A 387 25.46 18.91 19.97
C GLY A 387 25.58 20.03 18.94
N VAL A 388 24.98 19.85 17.78
CA VAL A 388 24.96 20.86 16.71
C VAL A 388 23.74 21.75 16.94
N GLU A 389 23.93 23.04 17.22
CA GLU A 389 22.83 23.95 17.54
C GLU A 389 22.02 24.34 16.29
N GLU A 390 22.71 24.63 15.18
CA GLU A 390 22.10 24.93 13.89
C GLU A 390 22.24 23.75 12.95
N ALA A 391 21.12 23.23 12.46
CA ALA A 391 21.12 22.03 11.62
C ALA A 391 21.64 22.33 10.20
N THR A 392 22.97 22.38 10.03
CA THR A 392 23.63 22.67 8.74
C THR A 392 23.57 21.51 7.74
N GLY A 393 23.19 20.31 8.19
CA GLY A 393 23.22 19.09 7.37
C GLY A 393 24.60 18.44 7.26
N GLU A 394 25.63 19.00 7.91
CA GLU A 394 26.96 18.38 7.92
C GLU A 394 26.98 17.08 8.74
N HIS A 395 27.84 16.15 8.30
CA HIS A 395 28.09 14.91 9.04
C HIS A 395 29.10 15.16 10.16
N THR A 396 28.62 15.25 11.39
CA THR A 396 29.44 15.36 12.59
C THR A 396 28.96 14.39 13.66
N LEU A 397 29.90 13.89 14.46
CA LEU A 397 29.62 13.03 15.61
C LEU A 397 29.98 13.80 16.89
N THR A 398 29.20 13.61 17.95
CA THR A 398 29.53 14.21 19.25
C THR A 398 30.81 13.59 19.81
N GLU A 399 31.82 14.42 20.04
CA GLU A 399 33.11 14.02 20.61
C GLU A 399 33.14 14.15 22.13
N ALA A 400 34.22 13.68 22.76
CA ALA A 400 34.44 13.86 24.19
C ALA A 400 34.80 15.31 24.51
N VAL A 401 34.44 15.76 25.71
CA VAL A 401 34.70 17.13 26.17
C VAL A 401 35.66 17.06 27.36
N GLU A 402 36.68 17.94 27.35
CA GLU A 402 37.55 18.13 28.50
C GLU A 402 36.83 18.93 29.58
N THR A 403 36.82 18.42 30.80
CA THR A 403 36.24 19.08 31.98
C THR A 403 37.32 19.21 33.06
N ASP A 404 37.08 20.03 34.08
CA ASP A 404 38.01 20.21 35.20
C ASP A 404 38.33 18.88 35.93
N ASP A 405 37.43 17.90 35.86
CA ASP A 405 37.56 16.54 36.41
C ASP A 405 38.16 15.52 35.40
N GLY A 406 38.63 15.98 34.23
CA GLY A 406 39.19 15.15 33.15
C GLY A 406 38.28 15.02 31.92
N GLU A 407 38.58 14.04 31.05
CA GLU A 407 37.84 13.80 29.80
C GLU A 407 36.49 13.12 30.07
N ARG A 408 35.39 13.81 29.74
CA ARG A 408 34.04 13.27 29.85
C ARG A 408 33.54 12.80 28.49
N ARG A 409 33.06 11.55 28.44
CA ARG A 409 32.57 10.91 27.21
C ARG A 409 31.08 11.15 26.99
N PRO A 410 30.64 11.34 25.74
CA PRO A 410 29.22 11.53 25.42
C PRO A 410 28.42 10.26 25.68
N PHE A 411 27.11 10.44 25.91
CA PHE A 411 26.20 9.31 26.08
C PHE A 411 26.14 8.50 24.78
N LYS A 412 26.51 7.23 24.84
CA LYS A 412 26.59 6.35 23.67
C LYS A 412 25.35 5.46 23.52
N ALA A 413 24.72 5.51 22.35
CA ALA A 413 23.61 4.63 21.99
C ALA A 413 23.81 4.01 20.59
N PHE A 414 23.20 2.85 20.35
CA PHE A 414 23.24 2.17 19.05
C PHE A 414 21.86 2.15 18.41
N LEU A 415 21.76 2.51 17.13
CA LEU A 415 20.49 2.49 16.41
C LEU A 415 19.92 1.06 16.29
N ASP A 416 18.67 0.89 16.70
CA ASP A 416 17.88 -0.33 16.53
C ASP A 416 16.76 -0.03 15.52
N VAL A 417 16.99 -0.39 14.25
CA VAL A 417 16.04 -0.20 13.13
C VAL A 417 14.91 -1.25 13.10
N GLY A 418 15.03 -2.31 13.91
CA GLY A 418 14.06 -3.40 13.92
C GLY A 418 14.01 -4.18 12.61
N LEU A 419 12.87 -4.09 11.91
CA LEU A 419 12.61 -4.76 10.63
C LEU A 419 12.60 -3.80 9.45
N VAL A 420 12.90 -2.52 9.68
CA VAL A 420 12.92 -1.52 8.62
C VAL A 420 14.06 -1.82 7.67
N ARG A 421 13.79 -1.74 6.36
CA ARG A 421 14.82 -1.84 5.33
C ARG A 421 15.73 -0.62 5.40
N THR A 422 17.03 -0.86 5.52
CA THR A 422 18.07 0.18 5.56
C THR A 422 18.37 0.69 4.14
N SER A 423 17.49 1.54 3.61
CA SER A 423 17.67 2.26 2.35
C SER A 423 18.11 3.70 2.60
N THR A 424 18.88 4.27 1.68
CA THR A 424 19.28 5.69 1.71
C THR A 424 18.02 6.58 1.66
N GLY A 425 18.01 7.67 2.45
CA GLY A 425 16.85 8.56 2.58
C GLY A 425 15.74 8.07 3.51
N ASN A 426 15.87 6.90 4.14
CA ASN A 426 14.84 6.41 5.06
C ASN A 426 14.73 7.27 6.33
N ARG A 427 13.50 7.64 6.70
CA ARG A 427 13.17 8.47 7.87
C ARG A 427 13.68 7.92 9.22
N VAL A 428 13.99 6.63 9.32
CA VAL A 428 14.67 6.08 10.53
C VAL A 428 16.02 6.76 10.76
N PHE A 429 16.73 7.10 9.70
CA PHE A 429 18.02 7.81 9.79
C PHE A 429 17.84 9.29 10.11
N ALA A 430 16.68 9.89 9.79
CA ALA A 430 16.34 11.25 10.23
C ALA A 430 16.28 11.34 11.76
N ALA A 431 15.55 10.41 12.39
CA ALA A 431 15.48 10.36 13.85
C ALA A 431 16.86 10.11 14.48
N MET A 432 17.68 9.26 13.85
CA MET A 432 19.07 9.06 14.27
C MET A 432 19.89 10.35 14.16
N LYS A 433 19.78 11.10 13.06
CA LYS A 433 20.48 12.36 12.82
C LYS A 433 20.08 13.41 13.86
N GLY A 434 18.78 13.60 14.10
CA GLY A 434 18.29 14.51 15.14
C GLY A 434 18.77 14.14 16.54
N ALA A 435 18.84 12.83 16.86
CA ALA A 435 19.40 12.41 18.15
C ALA A 435 20.92 12.63 18.25
N SER A 436 21.65 12.46 17.14
CA SER A 436 23.07 12.77 17.06
C SER A 436 23.33 14.26 17.24
N ASP A 437 22.60 15.09 16.51
CA ASP A 437 22.70 16.56 16.56
C ASP A 437 22.22 17.12 17.90
N GLY A 438 21.37 16.38 18.62
CA GLY A 438 20.99 16.69 20.00
C GLY A 438 22.06 16.39 21.07
N GLY A 439 23.20 15.80 20.70
CA GLY A 439 24.35 15.55 21.57
C GLY A 439 24.53 14.09 22.03
N ILE A 440 23.72 13.14 21.54
CA ILE A 440 23.96 11.71 21.80
C ILE A 440 24.97 11.16 20.79
N PHE A 441 26.00 10.47 21.27
CA PHE A 441 26.90 9.76 20.38
C PHE A 441 26.28 8.48 19.83
N ILE A 442 25.81 8.55 18.58
CA ILE A 442 25.33 7.39 17.82
C ILE A 442 26.34 7.09 16.71
N PRO A 443 27.08 5.97 16.76
CA PRO A 443 28.03 5.63 15.70
C PRO A 443 27.29 5.38 14.37
N HIS A 444 27.54 6.22 13.35
CA HIS A 444 26.95 6.10 12.02
C HIS A 444 27.84 6.73 10.94
N SER A 445 27.60 6.34 9.68
CA SER A 445 28.16 6.97 8.48
C SER A 445 27.09 7.82 7.78
N ASP A 446 27.52 8.73 6.92
CA ASP A 446 26.71 9.60 6.05
C ASP A 446 25.94 8.87 4.93
N ARG A 447 26.41 7.71 4.48
CA ARG A 447 25.91 6.92 3.33
C ARG A 447 24.41 6.65 3.22
N ARG A 448 23.65 6.86 4.30
CA ARG A 448 22.21 6.59 4.39
C ARG A 448 21.35 7.84 4.48
N PHE A 449 21.95 9.02 4.52
CA PHE A 449 21.22 10.28 4.47
C PHE A 449 20.72 10.61 3.06
N PRO A 450 19.59 11.33 2.94
CA PRO A 450 19.24 11.96 1.67
C PRO A 450 20.36 12.92 1.24
N GLY A 451 20.63 13.01 -0.06
CA GLY A 451 21.76 13.79 -0.59
C GLY A 451 23.08 13.04 -0.71
N TYR A 452 23.18 11.79 -0.23
CA TYR A 452 24.39 10.99 -0.44
C TYR A 452 24.44 10.42 -1.85
N ASP A 453 25.47 10.78 -2.61
CA ASP A 453 25.74 10.22 -3.92
C ASP A 453 26.64 8.98 -3.79
N ILE A 454 26.24 7.90 -4.47
CA ILE A 454 26.95 6.63 -4.46
C ILE A 454 28.17 6.68 -5.39
N GLU A 455 28.15 7.52 -6.43
CA GLU A 455 29.22 7.61 -7.41
C GLU A 455 30.39 8.46 -6.92
N SER A 456 30.11 9.65 -6.38
CA SER A 456 31.14 10.51 -5.79
C SER A 456 31.53 10.12 -4.36
N GLU A 457 30.71 9.28 -3.68
CA GLU A 457 30.82 8.97 -2.25
C GLU A 457 30.69 10.20 -1.33
N GLU A 458 30.10 11.29 -1.81
CA GLU A 458 29.95 12.55 -1.08
C GLU A 458 28.51 12.79 -0.61
N LEU A 459 28.38 13.47 0.54
CA LEU A 459 27.09 13.93 1.07
C LEU A 459 26.85 15.39 0.69
N ASP A 460 25.75 15.64 -0.01
CA ASP A 460 25.20 16.99 -0.17
C ASP A 460 24.55 17.44 1.16
N ALA A 461 25.30 18.25 1.92
CA ALA A 461 24.84 18.82 3.19
C ALA A 461 23.66 19.79 3.03
N GLU A 462 23.59 20.51 1.90
CA GLU A 462 22.51 21.45 1.61
C GLU A 462 21.20 20.68 1.37
N MET A 463 21.24 19.62 0.57
CA MET A 463 20.08 18.74 0.41
C MET A 463 19.67 18.12 1.77
N LEU A 464 20.62 17.67 2.60
CA LEU A 464 20.26 17.12 3.91
C LEU A 464 19.60 18.18 4.83
N LYS A 465 20.10 19.41 4.83
CA LYS A 465 19.50 20.55 5.53
C LYS A 465 18.06 20.79 5.07
N ASN A 466 17.82 20.81 3.76
CA ASN A 466 16.47 20.99 3.18
C ASN A 466 15.50 19.87 3.62
N TYR A 467 15.99 18.64 3.80
CA TYR A 467 15.18 17.56 4.37
C TYR A 467 14.88 17.74 5.87
N ILE A 468 15.83 18.27 6.64
CA ILE A 468 15.66 18.57 8.08
C ILE A 468 14.57 19.63 8.27
N HIS A 469 14.56 20.67 7.43
CA HIS A 469 13.61 21.78 7.51
C HIS A 469 12.32 21.56 6.70
N GLY A 470 12.17 20.39 6.07
CA GLY A 470 10.92 20.04 5.39
C GLY A 470 10.71 20.69 4.02
N SER A 471 11.75 21.27 3.39
CA SER A 471 11.65 21.94 2.09
C SER A 471 11.10 21.01 0.99
N HIS A 472 11.44 19.71 1.01
CA HIS A 472 10.85 18.71 0.10
C HIS A 472 9.31 18.59 0.22
N VAL A 473 8.73 18.92 1.38
CA VAL A 473 7.28 18.99 1.57
C VAL A 473 6.75 20.32 1.03
N SER A 474 7.45 21.43 1.29
CA SER A 474 7.14 22.75 0.73
C SER A 474 7.13 22.75 -0.80
N GLU A 475 8.20 22.26 -1.43
CA GLU A 475 8.28 22.09 -2.89
C GLU A 475 7.14 21.22 -3.43
N TYR A 476 6.76 20.17 -2.69
CA TYR A 476 5.64 19.31 -3.09
C TYR A 476 4.28 20.01 -2.94
N MET A 477 4.12 20.89 -1.96
CA MET A 477 2.95 21.75 -1.79
C MET A 477 2.83 22.73 -2.96
N GLU A 478 3.90 23.43 -3.30
CA GLU A 478 3.95 24.39 -4.42
C GLU A 478 3.63 23.71 -5.76
N ASN A 479 4.33 22.62 -6.08
CA ASN A 479 4.11 21.88 -7.32
C ASN A 479 2.66 21.37 -7.45
N LEU A 480 2.06 20.90 -6.35
CA LEU A 480 0.66 20.46 -6.38
C LEU A 480 -0.33 21.62 -6.48
N ALA A 481 -0.04 22.76 -5.86
CA ALA A 481 -0.89 23.94 -5.98
C ALA A 481 -0.96 24.42 -7.44
N ASP A 482 0.16 24.34 -8.17
CA ASP A 482 0.23 24.76 -9.57
C ASP A 482 -0.28 23.70 -10.57
N GLU A 483 0.03 22.42 -10.36
CA GLU A 483 -0.28 21.35 -11.33
C GLU A 483 -1.65 20.68 -11.11
N ASP A 484 -2.07 20.45 -9.85
CA ASP A 484 -3.24 19.64 -9.49
C ASP A 484 -3.86 20.11 -8.16
N GLU A 485 -4.61 21.19 -8.22
CA GLU A 485 -5.27 21.83 -7.07
C GLU A 485 -6.23 20.87 -6.33
N GLU A 486 -6.84 19.90 -7.04
CA GLU A 486 -7.72 18.90 -6.42
C GLU A 486 -6.92 17.96 -5.50
N ARG A 487 -5.74 17.50 -5.95
CA ARG A 487 -4.84 16.73 -5.11
C ARG A 487 -4.30 17.55 -3.95
N TYR A 488 -3.93 18.81 -4.18
CA TYR A 488 -3.48 19.71 -3.12
C TYR A 488 -4.53 19.80 -1.99
N LYS A 489 -5.78 20.12 -2.36
CA LYS A 489 -6.91 20.18 -1.41
C LYS A 489 -7.15 18.85 -0.70
N SER A 490 -6.94 17.71 -1.35
CA SER A 490 -7.15 16.39 -0.74
C SER A 490 -6.07 15.96 0.25
N GLN A 491 -4.80 16.32 0.00
CA GLN A 491 -3.65 15.85 0.80
C GLN A 491 -3.29 16.82 1.93
N PHE A 492 -3.42 18.12 1.67
CA PHE A 492 -3.00 19.18 2.58
C PHE A 492 -4.17 19.86 3.29
N VAL A 493 -5.32 19.18 3.42
CA VAL A 493 -6.54 19.69 4.11
C VAL A 493 -6.21 20.43 5.40
N LYS A 494 -5.41 19.81 6.27
CA LYS A 494 -5.05 20.36 7.59
C LYS A 494 -4.08 21.55 7.53
N TYR A 495 -3.28 21.65 6.47
CA TYR A 495 -2.41 22.82 6.27
C TYR A 495 -3.26 24.01 5.82
N ILE A 496 -4.23 23.76 4.93
CA ILE A 496 -5.19 24.78 4.47
C ILE A 496 -6.10 25.24 5.63
N GLU A 497 -6.61 24.31 6.45
CA GLU A 497 -7.45 24.63 7.62
C GLU A 497 -6.72 25.50 8.66
N ASN A 498 -5.39 25.36 8.76
CA ASN A 498 -4.57 26.08 9.73
C ASN A 498 -3.80 27.25 9.08
N GLU A 499 -4.11 27.60 7.83
CA GLU A 499 -3.51 28.72 7.09
C GLU A 499 -1.96 28.66 7.02
N ILE A 500 -1.41 27.45 6.84
CA ILE A 500 0.04 27.22 6.71
C ILE A 500 0.41 27.11 5.22
N GLU A 501 1.24 28.02 4.75
CA GLU A 501 1.75 28.04 3.38
C GLU A 501 3.11 27.32 3.28
N ALA A 502 3.56 27.04 2.04
CA ALA A 502 4.79 26.28 1.80
C ALA A 502 6.05 26.96 2.38
N GLY A 503 6.09 28.30 2.34
CA GLY A 503 7.19 29.10 2.87
C GLY A 503 7.33 29.05 4.40
N ASP A 504 6.25 28.76 5.12
CA ASP A 504 6.24 28.81 6.58
C ASP A 504 6.90 27.56 7.22
N LEU A 505 6.99 26.44 6.49
CA LEU A 505 7.43 25.17 7.06
C LEU A 505 8.86 25.24 7.62
N GLU A 506 9.78 25.92 6.92
CA GLU A 506 11.19 26.00 7.35
C GLU A 506 11.32 26.69 8.71
N GLU A 507 10.59 27.79 8.90
CA GLU A 507 10.55 28.55 10.14
C GLU A 507 9.89 27.74 11.26
N ILE A 508 8.76 27.07 10.98
CA ILE A 508 8.07 26.20 11.94
C ILE A 508 9.02 25.13 12.50
N TYR A 509 9.79 24.44 11.65
CA TYR A 509 10.74 23.44 12.13
C TYR A 509 11.94 24.06 12.86
N ALA A 510 12.46 25.20 12.37
CA ALA A 510 13.57 25.89 13.02
C ALA A 510 13.21 26.32 14.45
N ASP A 511 12.03 26.90 14.64
CA ASP A 511 11.54 27.33 15.95
C ASP A 511 11.19 26.15 16.84
N ALA A 512 10.63 25.07 16.28
CA ALA A 512 10.43 23.84 17.03
C ALA A 512 11.75 23.25 17.55
N HIS A 513 12.83 23.29 16.77
CA HIS A 513 14.15 22.84 17.23
C HIS A 513 14.66 23.69 18.40
N LYS A 514 14.45 25.02 18.39
CA LYS A 514 14.78 25.91 19.52
C LYS A 514 13.94 25.57 20.75
N ALA A 515 12.61 25.50 20.60
CA ALA A 515 11.68 25.19 21.68
C ALA A 515 11.96 23.81 22.33
N ILE A 516 12.35 22.81 21.54
CA ILE A 516 12.75 21.49 22.06
C ILE A 516 14.02 21.58 22.92
N ARG A 517 14.98 22.43 22.55
CA ARG A 517 16.23 22.61 23.32
C ARG A 517 15.98 23.36 24.62
N GLU A 518 15.13 24.38 24.60
CA GLU A 518 14.74 25.15 25.79
C GLU A 518 14.06 24.26 26.83
N ASP A 519 12.99 23.55 26.45
CA ASP A 519 12.30 22.63 27.36
C ASP A 519 11.87 21.29 26.73
N PRO A 520 12.70 20.23 26.82
CA PRO A 520 12.35 18.91 26.31
C PRO A 520 11.28 18.17 27.13
N PHE A 521 10.76 18.77 28.21
CA PHE A 521 9.70 18.21 29.07
C PHE A 521 8.41 19.04 29.06
N LYS A 522 8.24 19.93 28.07
CA LYS A 522 7.08 20.83 27.96
C LYS A 522 5.75 20.10 28.19
N ALA A 523 4.98 20.62 29.15
CA ALA A 523 3.67 20.08 29.50
C ALA A 523 2.66 20.32 28.37
N ASP A 524 1.60 19.51 28.37
CA ASP A 524 0.45 19.72 27.50
C ASP A 524 -0.59 20.49 28.31
N GLU A 525 -0.70 21.80 28.08
CA GLU A 525 -1.61 22.66 28.85
C GLU A 525 -3.08 22.38 28.50
N ASP A 526 -3.34 21.92 27.27
CA ASP A 526 -4.67 21.59 26.74
C ASP A 526 -5.08 20.12 26.97
N ALA A 527 -4.22 19.32 27.61
CA ALA A 527 -4.55 17.95 27.97
C ALA A 527 -5.61 17.93 29.07
N GLY A 528 -6.89 17.94 28.66
CA GLY A 528 -8.02 17.76 29.56
C GLY A 528 -7.90 16.50 30.44
N SER A 529 -8.72 16.43 31.49
CA SER A 529 -8.65 15.34 32.48
C SER A 529 -8.73 13.96 31.81
N LYS A 530 -7.64 13.18 31.92
CA LYS A 530 -7.59 11.81 31.39
C LYS A 530 -8.24 10.88 32.41
N LYS A 531 -9.14 10.01 31.93
CA LYS A 531 -9.71 8.93 32.75
C LYS A 531 -8.59 8.12 33.40
N THR A 532 -8.81 7.74 34.65
CA THR A 532 -7.84 6.96 35.43
C THR A 532 -7.65 5.56 34.83
N LYS A 533 -6.55 4.91 35.20
CA LYS A 533 -6.27 3.52 34.79
C LYS A 533 -7.38 2.55 35.23
N GLU A 534 -8.03 2.83 36.36
CA GLU A 534 -9.10 2.00 36.90
C GLU A 534 -10.38 2.12 36.08
N GLU A 535 -10.73 3.35 35.69
CA GLU A 535 -11.88 3.62 34.80
C GLU A 535 -11.69 2.96 33.44
N TRP A 536 -10.51 3.09 32.82
CA TRP A 536 -10.22 2.43 31.55
C TRP A 536 -10.25 0.90 31.65
N LYS A 537 -9.79 0.35 32.78
CA LYS A 537 -9.85 -1.10 33.05
C LYS A 537 -11.29 -1.57 33.21
N ALA A 538 -12.14 -0.79 33.87
CA ALA A 538 -13.56 -1.10 34.00
C ALA A 538 -14.26 -1.05 32.63
N GLU A 539 -14.01 -0.01 31.83
CA GLU A 539 -14.59 0.14 30.50
C GLU A 539 -14.16 -0.98 29.54
N SER A 540 -12.86 -1.29 29.50
CA SER A 540 -12.33 -2.35 28.62
C SER A 540 -12.86 -3.74 28.95
N LYS A 541 -13.18 -4.01 30.23
CA LYS A 541 -13.71 -5.32 30.66
C LYS A 541 -15.09 -5.61 30.08
N LYS A 542 -15.90 -4.58 29.78
CA LYS A 542 -17.26 -4.74 29.22
C LYS A 542 -17.24 -5.47 27.88
N TYR A 543 -16.22 -5.21 27.06
CA TYR A 543 -16.09 -5.80 25.72
C TYR A 543 -15.31 -7.12 25.70
N LYS A 544 -14.73 -7.53 26.83
CA LYS A 544 -13.93 -8.76 26.92
C LYS A 544 -14.86 -9.96 27.14
N VAL A 545 -14.98 -10.79 26.11
CA VAL A 545 -15.71 -12.06 26.20
C VAL A 545 -14.99 -13.02 27.16
N ALA A 546 -15.67 -13.40 28.23
CA ALA A 546 -15.18 -14.42 29.16
C ALA A 546 -15.15 -15.80 28.50
N ARG A 547 -14.14 -16.62 28.84
CA ARG A 547 -14.10 -18.01 28.38
C ARG A 547 -15.25 -18.78 29.04
N LEU A 548 -15.97 -19.56 28.25
CA LEU A 548 -17.00 -20.47 28.78
C LEU A 548 -16.39 -21.43 29.80
N THR A 549 -17.13 -21.65 30.88
CA THR A 549 -16.80 -22.68 31.88
C THR A 549 -16.95 -24.08 31.27
N ARG A 550 -16.38 -25.09 31.94
CA ARG A 550 -16.49 -26.48 31.49
C ARG A 550 -17.96 -26.94 31.45
N GLU A 551 -18.75 -26.57 32.45
CA GLU A 551 -20.17 -26.91 32.57
C GLU A 551 -20.99 -26.29 31.44
N GLN A 552 -20.80 -24.99 31.19
CA GLN A 552 -21.47 -24.29 30.07
C GLN A 552 -21.14 -24.93 28.72
N ARG A 553 -19.89 -25.38 28.51
CA ARG A 553 -19.50 -26.09 27.28
C ARG A 553 -20.22 -27.45 27.17
N LYS A 554 -20.27 -28.23 28.26
CA LYS A 554 -20.97 -29.53 28.27
C LYS A 554 -22.46 -29.36 27.96
N ALA A 555 -23.13 -28.45 28.65
CA ALA A 555 -24.54 -28.17 28.43
C ALA A 555 -24.84 -27.80 26.97
N ARG A 556 -24.01 -26.93 26.36
CA ARG A 556 -24.14 -26.58 24.94
C ARG A 556 -23.94 -27.76 24.00
N VAL A 557 -23.01 -28.66 24.31
CA VAL A 557 -22.78 -29.87 23.50
C VAL A 557 -23.99 -30.80 23.58
N GLU A 558 -24.51 -31.05 24.79
CA GLU A 558 -25.69 -31.88 24.99
C GLU A 558 -26.93 -31.30 24.31
N GLU A 559 -27.17 -30.00 24.45
CA GLU A 559 -28.26 -29.29 23.76
C GLU A 559 -28.14 -29.43 22.25
N LYS A 560 -26.92 -29.27 21.71
CA LYS A 560 -26.66 -29.39 20.27
C LYS A 560 -26.87 -30.82 19.77
N ILE A 561 -26.46 -31.84 20.53
CA ILE A 561 -26.71 -33.24 20.19
C ILE A 561 -28.22 -33.52 20.16
N ARG A 562 -28.97 -33.07 21.18
CA ARG A 562 -30.43 -33.26 21.23
C ARG A 562 -31.13 -32.59 20.04
N LYS A 563 -30.74 -31.36 19.68
CA LYS A 563 -31.30 -30.62 18.53
C LYS A 563 -30.99 -31.24 17.16
N LEU A 564 -29.88 -31.97 17.04
CA LEU A 564 -29.50 -32.64 15.78
C LEU A 564 -30.05 -34.07 15.69
N ALA A 565 -30.39 -34.68 16.82
CA ALA A 565 -30.97 -36.02 16.89
C ALA A 565 -32.51 -36.03 16.84
N ALA A 566 -33.15 -34.92 17.21
CA ALA A 566 -34.57 -34.64 16.98
C ALA A 566 -34.78 -34.11 15.55
#